data_AF-X1ALA0-F1
#
_entry.id   AF-X1ALA0-F1
#
_cell.length_a   1.000
_cell.length_b   1.000
_cell.length_c   1.000
_cell.angle_alpha   90.00
_cell.angle_beta   90.00
_cell.angle_gamma   90.00
#
_symmetry.space_group_name_H-M   'P 1'
#
loop_
_entity.id
_entity.type
_entity.pdbx_description
1 polymer ?
#
loop_
_entity_poly.entity_id
_entity_poly.type
_entity_poly.pdbx_seq_one_letter_code
_entity_poly.pdbx_strand_id
1 'polypeptide(L)'
;MSSLKYEVELITPEEKERLFELNLKRYLYTKKANIYGCCIKLLTELEDVKNLWEENFYTMDENVRSHGRLIVLREEEGQLGVKYDPYTNTAFLTNVDYYGWIKSITLSVAGDVLEDEHGIYSVHGAAIDVEGTGVSIIAP
;
A
#
# COMPACT_ATOMS: atom_id res chain seq x y z
N MET A 1 -13.21 -16.23 16.86
CA MET A 1 -12.50 -14.96 16.64
C MET A 1 -13.14 -14.30 15.44
N SER A 2 -13.82 -13.17 15.63
CA SER A 2 -14.32 -12.37 14.51
C SER A 2 -13.11 -11.95 13.68
N SER A 3 -13.02 -12.41 12.44
CA SER A 3 -12.08 -11.86 11.46
C SER A 3 -12.51 -10.41 11.27
N LEU A 4 -11.79 -9.47 11.89
CA LEU A 4 -11.92 -8.07 11.53
C LEU A 4 -11.56 -8.00 10.04
N LYS A 5 -12.55 -7.77 9.19
CA LYS A 5 -12.37 -7.45 7.79
C LYS A 5 -12.55 -5.95 7.66
N TYR A 6 -11.62 -5.29 6.99
CA TYR A 6 -11.86 -3.94 6.51
C TYR A 6 -12.68 -4.01 5.22
N GLU A 7 -13.51 -2.99 5.00
CA GLU A 7 -14.18 -2.77 3.73
C GLU A 7 -13.44 -1.69 2.95
N VAL A 8 -13.32 -1.89 1.63
CA VAL A 8 -12.69 -0.92 0.73
C VAL A 8 -13.78 -0.10 0.06
N GLU A 9 -13.75 1.20 0.29
CA GLU A 9 -14.62 2.17 -0.39
C GLU A 9 -13.89 2.70 -1.63
N LEU A 10 -14.45 2.49 -2.82
CA LEU A 10 -13.93 3.10 -4.03
C LEU A 10 -14.32 4.59 -4.06
N ILE A 11 -13.35 5.45 -4.34
CA ILE A 11 -13.53 6.90 -4.42
C ILE A 11 -13.13 7.43 -5.80
N THR A 12 -13.63 8.62 -6.15
CA THR A 12 -13.28 9.26 -7.41
C THR A 12 -11.96 10.02 -7.32
N PRO A 13 -11.32 10.36 -8.46
CA PRO A 13 -10.13 11.20 -8.48
C PRO A 13 -10.31 12.56 -7.81
N GLU A 14 -11.50 13.16 -7.90
CA GLU A 14 -11.83 14.44 -7.26
C GLU A 14 -11.88 14.30 -5.74
N GLU A 15 -12.51 13.24 -5.23
CA GLU A 15 -12.54 12.95 -3.79
C GLU A 15 -11.13 12.64 -3.27
N LYS A 16 -10.33 11.88 -4.03
CA LYS A 16 -8.91 11.66 -3.73
C LYS A 16 -8.14 12.96 -3.64
N GLU A 17 -8.33 13.89 -4.59
CA GLU A 17 -7.64 15.19 -4.55
C GLU A 17 -8.04 16.00 -3.32
N ARG A 18 -9.35 16.07 -3.01
CA ARG A 18 -9.87 16.74 -1.83
C ARG A 18 -9.27 16.17 -0.54
N LEU A 19 -9.22 14.85 -0.40
CA LEU A 19 -8.64 14.16 0.76
C LEU A 19 -7.13 14.39 0.86
N PHE A 20 -6.43 14.42 -0.28
CA PHE A 20 -5.00 14.68 -0.33
C PHE A 20 -4.69 16.10 0.15
N GLU A 21 -5.38 17.11 -0.40
CA GLU A 21 -5.21 18.52 -0.04
C GLU A 21 -5.51 18.78 1.43
N LEU A 22 -6.60 18.20 1.96
CA LEU A 22 -7.00 18.35 3.36
C LEU A 22 -5.92 17.89 4.33
N ASN A 23 -5.13 16.89 3.96
CA ASN A 23 -4.16 16.24 4.82
C ASN A 23 -2.70 16.62 4.52
N LEU A 24 -2.44 17.56 3.60
CA LEU A 24 -1.08 17.94 3.17
C LEU A 24 -0.10 18.21 4.33
N LYS A 25 -0.57 18.87 5.39
CA LYS A 25 0.26 19.25 6.56
C LYS A 25 0.62 18.07 7.46
N ARG A 26 -0.08 16.93 7.31
CA ARG A 26 0.10 15.74 8.14
C ARG A 26 1.13 14.78 7.55
N TYR A 27 1.55 14.95 6.30
CA TYR A 27 2.50 14.04 5.65
C TYR A 27 3.95 14.29 6.12
N LEU A 28 4.23 14.02 7.38
CA LEU A 28 5.53 14.24 8.03
C LEU A 28 6.61 13.30 7.47
N TYR A 29 6.22 12.07 7.14
CA TYR A 29 7.11 11.06 6.62
C TYR A 29 6.69 10.62 5.22
N THR A 30 7.67 10.51 4.33
CA THR A 30 7.48 9.92 3.00
C THR A 30 8.56 8.91 2.70
N LYS A 31 8.17 7.75 2.14
CA LYS A 31 9.06 6.66 1.76
C LYS A 31 8.58 6.00 0.47
N LYS A 32 9.48 5.41 -0.30
CA LYS A 32 9.15 4.68 -1.52
C LYS A 32 9.55 3.22 -1.39
N ALA A 33 8.61 2.34 -1.67
CA ALA A 33 8.87 0.91 -1.83
C ALA A 33 9.07 0.57 -3.30
N ASN A 34 10.03 -0.32 -3.56
CA ASN A 34 10.21 -1.00 -4.82
C ASN A 34 9.60 -2.41 -4.73
N ILE A 35 8.48 -2.61 -5.43
CA ILE A 35 7.77 -3.88 -5.51
C ILE A 35 7.85 -4.36 -6.95
N TYR A 36 8.84 -5.21 -7.26
CA TYR A 36 9.07 -5.72 -8.62
C TYR A 36 9.19 -4.60 -9.68
N GLY A 37 9.89 -3.51 -9.35
CA GLY A 37 10.00 -2.33 -10.23
C GLY A 37 8.83 -1.34 -10.11
N CYS A 38 7.74 -1.71 -9.45
CA CYS A 38 6.65 -0.80 -9.14
C CYS A 38 7.01 0.09 -7.94
N CYS A 39 7.01 1.42 -8.14
CA CYS A 39 7.25 2.40 -7.10
C CYS A 39 5.95 2.77 -6.38
N ILE A 40 5.75 2.28 -5.15
CA ILE A 40 4.66 2.72 -4.28
C ILE A 40 5.18 3.70 -3.24
N LYS A 41 4.56 4.88 -3.15
CA LYS A 41 4.97 5.92 -2.19
C LYS A 41 4.05 5.96 -0.97
N LEU A 42 4.63 5.79 0.21
CA LEU A 42 4.00 6.04 1.50
C LEU A 42 4.01 7.54 1.83
N LEU A 43 2.88 8.04 2.35
CA LEU A 43 2.74 9.32 3.03
C LEU A 43 2.06 9.08 4.38
N THR A 44 2.66 9.54 5.48
CA THR A 44 2.10 9.32 6.81
C THR A 44 2.60 10.35 7.83
N GLU A 45 1.83 10.55 8.91
CA GLU A 45 2.27 11.26 10.11
C GLU A 45 2.86 10.32 11.17
N LEU A 46 2.73 9.00 10.96
CA LEU A 46 3.02 7.98 11.95
C LEU A 46 4.44 7.43 11.76
N GLU A 47 5.32 7.73 12.72
CA GLU A 47 6.73 7.28 12.68
C GLU A 47 6.86 5.75 12.68
N ASP A 48 6.05 5.05 13.48
CA ASP A 48 6.06 3.59 13.53
C ASP A 48 5.71 2.95 12.19
N VAL A 49 4.74 3.54 11.46
CA VAL A 49 4.38 3.06 10.11
C VAL A 49 5.55 3.27 9.14
N LYS A 50 6.22 4.43 9.22
CA LYS A 50 7.43 4.70 8.43
C LYS A 50 8.52 3.68 8.74
N ASN A 51 8.77 3.35 10.00
CA ASN A 51 9.85 2.44 10.39
C ASN A 51 9.56 1.02 9.90
N LEU A 52 8.35 0.50 10.16
CA LEU A 52 7.94 -0.81 9.68
C LEU A 52 7.95 -0.90 8.14
N TRP A 53 7.62 0.19 7.45
CA TRP A 53 7.73 0.28 6.00
C TRP A 53 9.15 0.03 5.51
N GLU A 54 10.13 0.75 6.08
CA GLU A 54 11.55 0.61 5.71
C GLU A 54 12.12 -0.77 6.07
N GLU A 55 11.62 -1.41 7.12
CA GLU A 55 12.03 -2.76 7.51
C GLU A 55 11.51 -3.84 6.56
N ASN A 56 10.37 -3.62 5.90
CA ASN A 56 9.66 -4.65 5.14
C ASN A 56 9.76 -4.51 3.62
N PHE A 57 10.05 -3.31 3.10
CA PHE A 57 10.14 -3.07 1.66
C PHE A 57 11.55 -2.62 1.27
N TYR A 58 12.02 -3.11 0.12
CA TYR A 58 13.18 -2.51 -0.53
C TYR A 58 12.86 -1.07 -0.93
N THR A 59 13.81 -0.16 -0.72
CA THR A 59 13.65 1.25 -1.06
C THR A 59 13.77 1.46 -2.57
N MET A 60 12.89 2.29 -3.14
CA MET A 60 13.02 2.77 -4.51
C MET A 60 13.87 4.04 -4.58
N ASP A 61 14.57 4.25 -5.69
CA ASP A 61 15.29 5.51 -5.95
C ASP A 61 14.35 6.73 -5.87
N GLU A 62 14.84 7.81 -5.25
CA GLU A 62 14.02 9.00 -5.01
C GLU A 62 13.69 9.81 -6.28
N ASN A 63 14.41 9.61 -7.38
CA ASN A 63 14.10 10.23 -8.67
C ASN A 63 12.98 9.50 -9.43
N VAL A 64 12.65 8.27 -9.04
CA VAL A 64 11.56 7.50 -9.66
C VAL A 64 10.22 8.08 -9.20
N ARG A 65 9.35 8.41 -10.15
CA ARG A 65 7.98 8.85 -9.83
C ARG A 65 7.18 7.67 -9.31
N SER A 66 6.33 7.92 -8.32
CA SER A 66 5.45 6.90 -7.78
C SER A 66 4.40 6.48 -8.81
N HIS A 67 4.22 5.18 -9.01
CA HIS A 67 3.14 4.61 -9.82
C HIS A 67 1.84 4.47 -9.01
N GLY A 68 1.97 4.34 -7.68
CA GLY A 68 0.84 4.35 -6.75
C GLY A 68 1.23 4.98 -5.41
N ARG A 69 0.22 5.29 -4.60
CA ARG A 69 0.40 5.95 -3.29
C ARG A 69 -0.39 5.25 -2.20
N LEU A 70 0.20 5.22 -1.01
CA LEU A 70 -0.45 4.80 0.21
C LEU A 70 -0.38 5.93 1.22
N ILE A 71 -1.54 6.35 1.71
CA ILE A 71 -1.67 7.43 2.68
C ILE A 71 -2.19 6.80 3.96
N VAL A 72 -1.40 6.82 5.02
CA VAL A 72 -1.74 6.19 6.30
C VAL A 72 -1.81 7.26 7.39
N LEU A 73 -3.00 7.45 7.97
CA LEU A 73 -3.28 8.50 8.94
C LEU A 73 -4.03 7.96 10.14
N ARG A 74 -4.02 8.73 11.23
CA ARG A 74 -4.80 8.42 12.44
C ARG A 74 -5.75 9.56 12.75
N GLU A 75 -7.03 9.26 12.86
CA GLU A 75 -8.04 10.21 13.31
C GLU A 75 -8.31 10.00 14.81
N GLU A 76 -8.56 11.09 15.55
CA GLU A 76 -8.92 11.01 16.97
C GLU A 76 -10.26 10.29 17.18
N GLU A 77 -11.20 10.51 16.26
CA GLU A 77 -12.51 9.88 16.23
C GLU A 77 -12.73 9.18 14.90
N GLY A 78 -13.51 8.09 14.92
CA GLY A 78 -13.89 7.36 13.72
C GLY A 78 -13.45 5.90 13.72
N GLN A 79 -14.00 5.14 12.79
CA GLN A 79 -13.68 3.73 12.62
C GLN A 79 -12.52 3.55 11.63
N LEU A 80 -12.00 2.33 11.58
CA LEU A 80 -11.10 1.93 10.51
C LEU A 80 -11.74 2.22 9.16
N GLY A 81 -10.98 2.86 8.27
CA GLY A 81 -11.42 3.19 6.92
C GLY A 81 -10.34 2.87 5.90
N VAL A 82 -10.75 2.26 4.79
CA VAL A 82 -9.89 2.06 3.62
C VAL A 82 -10.63 2.62 2.41
N LYS A 83 -10.06 3.67 1.81
CA LYS A 83 -10.55 4.27 0.56
C LYS A 83 -9.55 4.04 -0.55
N TYR A 84 -10.02 3.81 -1.77
CA TYR A 84 -9.15 3.57 -2.91
C TYR A 84 -9.65 4.27 -4.17
N ASP A 85 -8.75 5.03 -4.80
CA ASP A 85 -8.94 5.57 -6.15
C ASP A 85 -8.17 4.69 -7.15
N PRO A 86 -8.87 3.83 -7.93
CA PRO A 86 -8.23 2.94 -8.90
C PRO A 86 -7.68 3.70 -10.12
N TYR A 87 -8.15 4.92 -10.40
CA TYR A 87 -7.65 5.68 -11.55
C TYR A 87 -6.25 6.25 -11.29
N THR A 88 -5.92 6.58 -10.04
CA THR A 88 -4.60 7.11 -9.67
C THR A 88 -3.79 6.18 -8.77
N ASN A 89 -4.26 4.95 -8.55
CA ASN A 89 -3.65 3.95 -7.68
C ASN A 89 -3.31 4.52 -6.30
N THR A 90 -4.25 5.23 -5.69
CA THR A 90 -4.06 5.93 -4.41
C THR A 90 -5.01 5.39 -3.35
N ALA A 91 -4.46 4.82 -2.28
CA ALA A 91 -5.22 4.31 -1.14
C ALA A 91 -5.04 5.19 0.10
N PHE A 92 -6.13 5.45 0.82
CA PHE A 92 -6.16 6.11 2.13
C PHE A 92 -6.57 5.11 3.20
N LEU A 93 -5.73 4.97 4.22
CA LEU A 93 -5.92 4.09 5.36
C LEU A 93 -6.01 4.97 6.61
N THR A 94 -7.19 5.02 7.22
CA THR A 94 -7.44 5.75 8.46
C THR A 94 -7.69 4.76 9.58
N ASN A 95 -7.02 4.95 10.72
CA ASN A 95 -7.17 4.10 11.91
C ASN A 95 -6.89 2.60 11.65
N VAL A 96 -5.97 2.31 10.71
CA VAL A 96 -5.42 0.96 10.50
C VAL A 96 -4.23 0.76 11.43
N ASP A 97 -4.39 -0.05 12.48
CA ASP A 97 -3.40 -0.32 13.52
C ASP A 97 -2.57 -1.59 13.26
N TYR A 98 -3.09 -2.53 12.47
CA TYR A 98 -2.37 -3.73 12.08
C TYR A 98 -1.54 -3.51 10.81
N TYR A 99 -0.21 -3.47 10.98
CA TYR A 99 0.74 -3.26 9.87
C TYR A 99 0.62 -4.33 8.76
N GLY A 100 0.21 -5.55 9.08
CA GLY A 100 -0.01 -6.59 8.08
C GLY A 100 -1.05 -6.19 7.03
N TRP A 101 -2.06 -5.39 7.39
CA TRP A 101 -3.01 -4.83 6.42
C TRP A 101 -2.40 -3.70 5.59
N ILE A 102 -1.62 -2.80 6.21
CA ILE A 102 -0.89 -1.75 5.48
C ILE A 102 -0.02 -2.40 4.40
N LYS A 103 0.77 -3.41 4.76
CA LYS A 103 1.60 -4.19 3.83
C LYS A 103 0.76 -4.87 2.73
N SER A 104 -0.32 -5.55 3.11
CA SER A 104 -1.16 -6.28 2.14
C SER A 104 -1.85 -5.35 1.14
N ILE A 105 -2.36 -4.20 1.60
CA ILE A 105 -2.96 -3.18 0.73
C ILE A 105 -1.89 -2.57 -0.17
N THR A 106 -0.68 -2.31 0.34
CA THR A 106 0.46 -1.85 -0.48
C THR A 106 0.73 -2.79 -1.65
N LEU A 107 0.78 -4.10 -1.38
CA LEU A 107 0.99 -5.12 -2.39
C LEU A 107 -0.18 -5.21 -3.38
N SER A 108 -1.40 -4.94 -2.92
CA SER A 108 -2.59 -4.90 -3.78
C SER A 108 -2.54 -3.72 -4.75
N VAL A 109 -2.20 -2.52 -4.25
CA VAL A 109 -2.00 -1.32 -5.10
C VAL A 109 -0.86 -1.55 -6.11
N ALA A 110 0.23 -2.21 -5.71
CA ALA A 110 1.26 -2.59 -6.67
C ALA A 110 0.76 -3.64 -7.68
N GLY A 111 -0.08 -4.57 -7.24
CA GLY A 111 -0.73 -5.57 -8.07
C GLY A 111 -1.57 -4.94 -9.18
N ASP A 112 -2.44 -3.99 -8.86
CA ASP A 112 -3.27 -3.27 -9.84
C ASP A 112 -2.39 -2.62 -10.92
N VAL A 113 -1.34 -1.89 -10.52
CA VAL A 113 -0.38 -1.28 -11.47
C VAL A 113 0.28 -2.33 -12.36
N LEU A 114 0.74 -3.44 -11.78
CA LEU A 114 1.45 -4.48 -12.50
C LEU A 114 0.54 -5.27 -13.45
N GLU A 115 -0.72 -5.47 -13.06
CA GLU A 115 -1.72 -6.14 -13.88
C GLU A 115 -2.11 -5.27 -15.07
N ASP A 116 -2.52 -4.03 -14.83
CA ASP A 116 -3.06 -3.14 -15.85
C ASP A 116 -2.00 -2.72 -16.88
N GLU A 117 -0.77 -2.41 -16.42
CA GLU A 117 0.28 -1.85 -17.28
C GLU A 117 1.21 -2.92 -17.87
N HIS A 118 1.29 -4.10 -17.26
CA HIS A 118 2.29 -5.11 -17.61
C HIS A 118 1.74 -6.54 -17.75
N GLY A 119 0.47 -6.80 -17.45
CA GLY A 119 -0.11 -8.15 -17.49
C GLY A 119 0.54 -9.12 -16.51
N ILE A 120 1.06 -8.60 -15.39
CA ILE A 120 1.70 -9.39 -14.33
C ILE A 120 0.70 -9.62 -13.20
N TYR A 121 0.42 -10.89 -12.93
CA TYR A 121 -0.53 -11.30 -11.89
C TYR A 121 0.18 -11.63 -10.58
N SER A 122 -0.41 -11.21 -9.47
CA SER A 122 0.13 -11.47 -8.14
C SER A 122 -0.37 -12.79 -7.54
N VAL A 123 0.49 -13.44 -6.77
CA VAL A 123 0.14 -14.62 -5.98
C VAL A 123 0.54 -14.37 -4.53
N HIS A 124 -0.39 -14.62 -3.60
CA HIS A 124 -0.08 -14.58 -2.17
C HIS A 124 0.54 -15.92 -1.75
N GLY A 125 1.86 -15.95 -1.59
CA GLY A 125 2.56 -17.16 -1.22
C GLY A 125 4.06 -16.93 -1.03
N ALA A 126 4.76 -18.02 -0.75
CA ALA A 126 6.22 -18.06 -0.73
C ALA A 126 6.74 -18.65 -2.04
N ALA A 127 7.85 -18.12 -2.56
CA ALA A 127 8.59 -18.70 -3.68
C ALA A 127 9.98 -19.11 -3.19
N ILE A 128 10.39 -20.34 -3.51
CA ILE A 128 11.66 -20.93 -3.08
C ILE A 128 12.32 -21.58 -4.30
N ASP A 129 13.63 -21.42 -4.42
CA ASP A 129 14.44 -22.19 -5.36
C ASP A 129 14.94 -23.48 -4.71
N VAL A 130 14.69 -24.62 -5.37
CA VAL A 130 15.16 -25.94 -4.96
C VAL A 130 15.97 -26.52 -6.11
N GLU A 131 17.29 -26.43 -6.01
CA GLU A 131 18.23 -26.94 -7.02
C GLU A 131 17.96 -26.38 -8.44
N GLY A 132 17.61 -25.09 -8.55
CA GLY A 132 17.26 -24.46 -9.82
C GLY A 132 15.81 -24.70 -10.27
N THR A 133 15.00 -25.40 -9.46
CA THR A 133 13.56 -25.55 -9.68
C THR A 133 12.80 -24.59 -8.78
N GLY A 134 12.06 -23.65 -9.38
CA GLY A 134 11.17 -22.75 -8.63
C GLY A 134 9.95 -23.49 -8.09
N VAL A 135 9.71 -23.37 -6.79
CA VAL A 135 8.54 -23.93 -6.08
C VAL A 135 7.77 -22.80 -5.42
N SER A 136 6.47 -22.72 -5.67
CA SER A 136 5.56 -21.80 -4.99
C SER A 136 4.72 -22.54 -3.95
N ILE A 137 4.66 -21.99 -2.74
CA ILE A 137 3.84 -22.49 -1.64
C ILE A 137 2.74 -21.47 -1.39
N ILE A 138 1.50 -21.86 -1.65
CA ILE A 138 0.30 -21.04 -1.43
C ILE A 138 -0.43 -21.64 -0.25
N ALA A 139 -0.66 -20.83 0.78
CA ALA A 139 -1.38 -21.22 1.99
C ALA A 139 -2.41 -20.12 2.36
N PRO A 140 -3.45 -20.47 3.14
CA PRO A 140 -4.51 -19.55 3.54
C PRO A 140 -4.04 -18.34 4.35
#